data_AF-A0A946SDZ2-F1
#
_entry.id   AF-A0A946SDZ2-F1
#
_cell.length_a   1.000
_cell.length_b   1.000
_cell.length_c   1.000
_cell.angle_alpha   90.00
_cell.angle_beta   90.00
_cell.angle_gamma   90.00
#
_symmetry.space_group_name_H-M   'P 1'
#
loop_
_entity.id
_entity.type
_entity.pdbx_description
1 polymer ?
#
loop_
_entity_poly.entity_id
_entity_poly.type
_entity_poly.pdbx_seq_one_letter_code
_entity_poly.pdbx_strand_id
1 'polypeptide(L)'
;METGHMLVMNDGMMISGIILALSFIGIFTETLHGFHRVKVAMLGAAVMLVVGQSYGFYSPEGAFEAVDWNVVFLLGAMMAVVAIM
;
A
#
# COMPACT_ATOMS: atom_id res chain seq x y z
N MET A 1 -4.65 -29.98 -17.95
CA MET A 1 -4.90 -28.73 -18.72
C MET A 1 -5.43 -27.75 -17.70
N GLU A 2 -4.56 -26.91 -17.15
CA GLU A 2 -4.99 -25.89 -16.19
C GLU A 2 -5.94 -24.94 -16.88
N THR A 3 -7.16 -24.83 -16.38
CA THR A 3 -8.14 -23.85 -16.84
C THR A 3 -7.56 -22.48 -16.57
N GLY A 4 -7.00 -21.85 -17.60
CA GLY A 4 -6.50 -20.48 -17.52
C GLY A 4 -7.58 -19.59 -16.91
N HIS A 5 -7.32 -19.08 -15.70
CA HIS A 5 -8.21 -18.14 -15.05
C HIS A 5 -8.27 -16.89 -15.93
N MET A 6 -9.37 -16.70 -16.67
CA MET A 6 -9.61 -15.45 -17.36
C MET A 6 -9.69 -14.34 -16.30
N LEU A 7 -8.66 -13.49 -16.28
CA LEU A 7 -8.63 -12.31 -15.42
C LEU A 7 -9.61 -11.28 -15.98
N VAL A 8 -10.82 -11.27 -15.45
CA VAL A 8 -11.82 -10.25 -15.75
C VAL A 8 -11.63 -9.10 -14.76
N MET A 9 -11.58 -7.88 -15.29
CA MET A 9 -11.49 -6.67 -14.47
C MET A 9 -12.74 -6.56 -13.60
N ASN A 10 -12.59 -6.79 -12.30
CA ASN A 10 -13.65 -6.61 -11.33
C ASN A 10 -13.59 -5.21 -10.70
N ASP A 11 -14.68 -4.79 -10.07
CA ASP A 11 -14.79 -3.47 -9.44
C ASP A 11 -13.70 -3.24 -8.39
N GLY A 12 -13.30 -4.30 -7.68
CA GLY A 12 -12.29 -4.20 -6.64
C GLY A 12 -10.87 -4.01 -7.12
N MET A 13 -10.50 -4.67 -8.21
CA MET A 13 -9.25 -4.46 -8.91
C MET A 13 -9.18 -3.03 -9.44
N MET A 14 -10.30 -2.53 -10.00
CA MET A 14 -10.39 -1.15 -10.48
C MET A 14 -10.20 -0.14 -9.34
N ILE A 15 -10.96 -0.28 -8.24
CA ILE A 15 -10.89 0.61 -7.07
C ILE A 15 -9.48 0.58 -6.45
N SER A 16 -8.91 -0.61 -6.27
CA SER A 16 -7.54 -0.76 -5.73
C SER A 16 -6.51 -0.09 -6.64
N GLY A 17 -6.66 -0.23 -7.96
CA GLY A 17 -5.81 0.46 -8.95
C GLY A 17 -5.92 1.98 -8.87
N ILE A 18 -7.13 2.51 -8.67
CA ILE A 18 -7.35 3.95 -8.48
C ILE A 18 -6.69 4.45 -7.19
N ILE A 19 -6.86 3.74 -6.07
CA ILE A 19 -6.22 4.09 -4.78
C ILE A 19 -4.70 4.11 -4.93
N LEU A 20 -4.14 3.11 -5.62
CA LEU A 20 -2.71 3.04 -5.92
C LEU A 20 -2.27 4.26 -6.74
N ALA A 21 -2.93 4.55 -7.86
CA ALA A 21 -2.58 5.67 -8.73
C ALA A 21 -2.63 7.01 -7.99
N LEU A 22 -3.70 7.26 -7.23
CA LEU A 22 -3.84 8.50 -6.43
C LEU A 22 -2.76 8.62 -5.35
N SER A 23 -2.43 7.51 -4.67
CA SER A 23 -1.38 7.50 -3.66
C SER A 23 -0.02 7.83 -4.27
N PHE A 24 0.31 7.23 -5.42
CA PHE A 24 1.55 7.50 -6.13
C PHE A 24 1.64 8.94 -6.65
N ILE A 25 0.54 9.48 -7.20
CA ILE A 25 0.48 10.89 -7.60
C ILE A 25 0.80 11.77 -6.39
N GLY A 26 0.10 11.58 -5.26
CA GLY A 26 0.34 12.39 -4.07
C GLY A 26 1.75 12.24 -3.48
N ILE A 27 2.35 11.04 -3.54
CA ILE A 27 3.74 10.82 -3.10
C ILE A 27 4.72 11.60 -3.98
N PHE A 28 4.55 11.56 -5.30
CA PHE A 28 5.47 12.20 -6.23
C PHE A 28 5.25 13.71 -6.38
N THR A 29 4.05 14.22 -6.07
CA THR A 29 3.74 15.65 -6.10
C THR A 29 4.02 16.38 -4.79
N GLU A 30 4.78 15.78 -3.85
CA GLU A 30 5.14 16.38 -2.56
C GLU A 30 5.63 17.84 -2.69
N THR A 31 6.40 18.14 -3.73
CA THR A 31 6.95 19.48 -4.00
C THR A 31 5.89 20.53 -4.37
N LEU A 32 4.70 20.11 -4.82
CA LEU A 32 3.62 21.01 -5.22
C LEU A 32 2.70 21.40 -4.06
N HIS A 33 2.34 20.44 -3.21
CA HIS A 33 1.39 20.65 -2.10
C HIS A 33 2.06 20.76 -0.72
N GLY A 34 3.35 20.40 -0.59
CA GLY A 34 4.09 20.51 0.67
C GLY A 34 3.72 19.48 1.75
N PHE A 35 2.94 18.46 1.41
CA PHE A 35 2.62 17.36 2.33
C PHE A 35 3.70 16.29 2.23
N HIS A 36 4.30 15.94 3.38
CA HIS A 36 5.36 14.96 3.43
C HIS A 36 4.92 13.61 2.84
N ARG A 37 5.73 13.04 1.94
CA ARG A 37 5.42 11.80 1.20
C ARG A 37 4.97 10.63 2.10
N VAL A 38 5.55 10.51 3.30
CA VAL A 38 5.19 9.45 4.26
C VAL A 38 3.76 9.60 4.76
N LYS A 39 3.27 10.83 4.99
CA LYS A 39 1.88 11.06 5.44
C LYS A 39 0.89 10.64 4.35
N VAL A 40 1.22 10.94 3.09
CA VAL A 40 0.42 10.54 1.93
C VAL A 40 0.41 9.02 1.77
N ALA A 41 1.59 8.37 1.88
CA ALA A 41 1.69 6.92 1.80
C ALA A 41 0.88 6.21 2.90
N MET A 42 0.98 6.69 4.14
CA MET A 42 0.21 6.14 5.27
C MET A 42 -1.30 6.34 5.12
N LEU A 43 -1.73 7.49 4.58
CA LEU A 43 -3.13 7.74 4.27
C LEU A 43 -3.63 6.78 3.18
N GLY A 44 -2.86 6.60 2.09
CA GLY A 44 -3.18 5.66 1.02
C GLY A 44 -3.33 4.22 1.53
N ALA A 45 -2.42 3.78 2.41
CA ALA A 45 -2.50 2.47 3.07
C ALA A 45 -3.77 2.35 3.95
N ALA A 46 -4.07 3.37 4.76
CA ALA A 46 -5.27 3.37 5.61
C ALA A 46 -6.57 3.34 4.79
N VAL A 47 -6.65 4.13 3.70
CA VAL A 47 -7.78 4.11 2.77
C VAL A 47 -7.92 2.73 2.14
N MET A 48 -6.80 2.12 1.73
CA MET A 48 -6.81 0.78 1.15
C MET A 48 -7.38 -0.25 2.15
N LEU A 49 -7.00 -0.19 3.43
CA LEU A 49 -7.55 -1.06 4.48
C LEU A 49 -9.07 -0.92 4.61
N VAL A 50 -9.56 0.31 4.77
CA VAL A 50 -10.99 0.56 4.97
C VAL A 50 -11.81 0.13 3.76
N VAL A 51 -11.37 0.48 2.55
CA VAL A 51 -12.07 0.16 1.30
C VAL A 51 -11.99 -1.34 1.00
N GLY A 52 -10.83 -1.95 1.22
CA GLY A 52 -10.61 -3.38 1.05
C GLY A 52 -11.50 -4.21 1.96
N GLN A 53 -11.65 -3.79 3.22
CA GLN A 53 -12.58 -4.43 4.14
C GLN A 53 -14.04 -4.22 3.75
N SER A 54 -14.44 -3.00 3.35
CA SER A 54 -15.85 -2.70 3.03
C SER A 54 -16.34 -3.41 1.78
N TYR A 55 -15.49 -3.60 0.77
CA TYR A 55 -15.82 -4.33 -0.44
C TYR A 55 -15.45 -5.83 -0.37
N GLY A 56 -14.85 -6.29 0.73
CA GLY A 56 -14.51 -7.70 0.95
C GLY A 56 -13.33 -8.22 0.13
N PHE A 57 -12.40 -7.34 -0.27
CA PHE A 57 -11.21 -7.73 -1.04
C PHE A 57 -10.19 -8.54 -0.22
N TYR A 58 -10.11 -8.29 1.09
CA TYR A 58 -9.29 -9.05 2.03
C TYR A 58 -9.77 -8.85 3.48
N SER A 59 -9.46 -9.82 4.36
CA SER A 59 -9.76 -9.70 5.79
C SER A 59 -8.72 -8.82 6.51
N PRO A 60 -9.06 -8.21 7.66
CA PRO A 60 -8.08 -7.48 8.47
C PRO A 60 -6.80 -8.29 8.73
N GLU A 61 -6.94 -9.58 9.04
CA GLU A 61 -5.82 -10.50 9.30
C GLU A 61 -4.94 -10.67 8.05
N GLY A 62 -5.56 -10.88 6.88
CA GLY A 62 -4.83 -10.98 5.61
C GLY A 62 -4.09 -9.70 5.23
N ALA A 63 -4.60 -8.54 5.65
CA ALA A 63 -3.92 -7.26 5.46
C ALA A 63 -2.62 -7.16 6.28
N PHE A 64 -2.65 -7.63 7.54
CA PHE A 64 -1.46 -7.67 8.39
C PHE A 64 -0.43 -8.69 7.92
N GLU A 65 -0.89 -9.82 7.40
CA GLU A 65 -0.02 -10.86 6.84
C GLU A 65 0.65 -10.41 5.53
N ALA A 66 -0.02 -9.56 4.75
CA ALA A 66 0.54 -8.97 3.53
C ALA A 66 1.66 -7.94 3.81
N VAL A 67 1.84 -7.49 5.05
CA VAL A 67 2.94 -6.59 5.41
C VAL A 67 4.24 -7.38 5.51
N ASP A 68 5.26 -6.98 4.74
CA ASP A 68 6.60 -7.55 4.84
C ASP A 68 7.35 -7.00 6.05
N TRP A 69 7.17 -7.66 7.19
CA TRP A 69 7.84 -7.32 8.44
C TRP A 69 9.35 -7.45 8.37
N ASN A 70 9.88 -8.38 7.56
CA ASN A 70 11.32 -8.54 7.40
C ASN A 70 11.94 -7.28 6.78
N VAL A 71 11.31 -6.74 5.72
CA VAL A 71 11.76 -5.51 5.07
C VAL A 71 11.66 -4.31 6.00
N VAL A 72 10.54 -4.17 6.72
CA VAL A 72 10.35 -3.04 7.66
C VAL A 72 11.41 -3.04 8.76
N PHE A 73 11.64 -4.18 9.42
CA PHE A 73 12.62 -4.27 10.49
C PHE A 73 14.06 -4.18 9.97
N LEU A 74 14.36 -4.79 8.82
CA LEU A 74 15.69 -4.73 8.22
C LEU A 74 16.06 -3.29 7.85
N LEU A 75 15.21 -2.60 7.08
CA LEU A 75 15.46 -1.22 6.67
C LEU A 75 15.52 -0.28 7.89
N GLY A 76 14.61 -0.44 8.85
CA GLY A 76 14.61 0.33 10.08
C GLY A 76 15.90 0.15 10.89
N ALA A 77 16.36 -1.09 11.09
CA ALA A 77 17.58 -1.39 11.82
C ALA A 77 18.82 -0.85 11.10
N MET A 78 18.90 -0.97 9.77
CA MET A 78 19.99 -0.42 8.97
C MET A 78 20.07 1.11 9.11
N MET A 79 18.93 1.80 9.05
CA MET A 79 18.88 3.25 9.26
C MET A 79 19.25 3.66 10.68
N ALA A 80 18.86 2.87 11.69
CA ALA A 80 19.23 3.11 13.09
C ALA A 80 20.75 2.95 13.33
N VAL A 81 21.37 1.92 12.76
CA VAL A 81 22.84 1.72 12.84
C VAL A 81 23.58 2.89 12.20
N VAL A 82 23.11 3.39 11.05
CA VAL A 82 23.73 4.56 10.40
C VAL A 82 23.60 5.82 11.26
N ALA A 83 22.50 5.99 11.98
CA ALA A 83 22.27 7.19 12.80
C ALA A 83 23.12 7.26 14.07
N ILE A 84 23.71 6.15 14.54
CA ILE A 84 24.56 6.09 15.74
C ILE A 84 26.06 6.15 15.43
N MET A 85 26.45 6.04 14.15
CA MET A 85 27.85 6.21 13.69
C MET A 85 28.12 7.66 13.28
#